data_AF-A0A382H4A4-F1
#
_entry.id   AF-A0A382H4A4-F1
#
_cell.length_a   1.000
_cell.length_b   1.000
_cell.length_c   1.000
_cell.angle_alpha   90.00
_cell.angle_beta   90.00
_cell.angle_gamma   90.00
#
_symmetry.space_group_name_H-M   'P 1'
#
loop_
_entity.id
_entity.type
_entity.pdbx_description
1 polymer ?
#
loop_
_entity_poly.entity_id
_entity_poly.type
_entity_poly.pdbx_seq_one_letter_code
_entity_poly.pdbx_strand_id
1 'polypeptide(L)'
;SCVVYYDRPERLAGETKYPFLKMLEFAINGLTSFSVVPLRICSMVGLLVSLLALLMLFWSIVVKIFGGAIPGWTSTVAPLYLLGGVQLLFLGIVGEYIGKIYTEVKKRPRYIIQETINLGE
;
A
#
# COMPACT_ATOMS: atom_id res chain seq x y z
N SER A 1 13.78 -1.83 29.48
CA SER A 1 14.12 -3.18 28.98
C SER A 1 15.63 -3.31 28.98
N CYS A 2 16.20 -4.13 29.87
CA CYS A 2 17.63 -4.47 29.82
C CYS A 2 17.80 -5.68 28.90
N VAL A 3 18.61 -5.53 27.85
CA VAL A 3 18.89 -6.61 26.90
C VAL A 3 20.14 -7.34 27.40
N VAL A 4 20.02 -8.65 27.65
CA VAL A 4 21.16 -9.50 28.01
C VAL A 4 21.64 -10.20 26.75
N TYR A 5 22.84 -9.88 26.30
CA TYR A 5 23.43 -10.50 25.12
C TYR A 5 23.98 -11.88 25.47
N TYR A 6 23.65 -12.87 24.64
CA TYR A 6 24.16 -14.23 24.74
C TYR A 6 24.71 -14.62 23.39
N ASP A 7 25.99 -15.02 23.37
CA ASP A 7 26.62 -15.54 22.17
C ASP A 7 26.39 -17.05 22.10
N ARG A 8 25.73 -17.51 21.04
CA ARG A 8 25.36 -18.91 20.87
C ARG A 8 26.24 -19.53 19.79
N PRO A 9 26.94 -20.63 20.08
CA PRO A 9 27.74 -21.32 19.07
C PRO A 9 26.86 -21.80 17.90
N GLU A 10 27.46 -21.85 16.72
CA GLU A 10 26.80 -22.33 15.49
C GLU A 10 26.25 -23.75 15.66
N ARG A 11 25.11 -24.02 15.03
CA ARG A 11 24.46 -25.34 15.14
C ARG A 11 25.28 -26.38 14.36
N LEU A 12 25.67 -27.46 15.02
CA LEU A 12 26.38 -28.58 14.41
C LEU A 12 25.50 -29.44 13.48
N ALA A 13 24.18 -29.40 13.67
CA ALA A 13 23.22 -30.15 12.86
C ALA A 13 21.84 -29.48 12.82
N GLY A 14 21.09 -29.76 11.76
CA GLY A 14 19.73 -29.27 11.53
C GLY A 14 19.67 -27.90 10.84
N GLU A 15 18.55 -27.63 10.17
CA GLU A 15 18.34 -26.36 9.48
C GLU A 15 17.69 -25.30 10.39
N THR A 16 17.90 -24.04 10.04
CA THR A 16 17.23 -22.95 10.75
C THR A 16 15.71 -23.04 10.54
N LYS A 17 14.95 -22.95 11.64
CA LYS A 17 13.49 -22.85 11.56
C LYS A 17 13.01 -21.54 10.93
N TYR A 18 13.88 -20.52 10.91
CA TYR A 18 13.66 -19.19 10.33
C TYR A 18 14.70 -18.90 9.26
N PRO A 19 14.56 -19.44 8.04
CA PRO A 19 15.32 -18.97 6.89
C PRO A 19 14.85 -17.56 6.48
N PHE A 20 15.64 -16.88 5.66
CA PHE A 20 15.37 -15.52 5.20
C PHE A 20 13.92 -15.34 4.68
N LEU A 21 13.43 -16.29 3.87
CA LEU A 21 12.06 -16.26 3.34
C LEU A 21 10.99 -16.24 4.43
N LYS A 22 11.14 -17.04 5.50
CA LYS A 22 10.19 -17.03 6.63
C LYS A 22 10.28 -15.75 7.44
N MET A 23 11.47 -15.16 7.56
CA MET A 23 11.63 -13.86 8.22
C MET A 23 10.97 -12.74 7.40
N LEU A 24 11.08 -12.79 6.07
CA LEU A 24 10.44 -11.85 5.16
C LEU A 24 8.92 -11.99 5.20
N GLU A 25 8.40 -13.22 5.16
CA GLU A 25 6.97 -13.51 5.32
C GLU A 25 6.44 -12.98 6.67
N PHE A 26 7.17 -13.22 7.76
CA PHE A 26 6.82 -12.69 9.07
C PHE A 26 6.78 -11.16 9.10
N ALA A 27 7.75 -10.50 8.47
CA ALA A 27 7.77 -9.04 8.36
C ALA A 27 6.59 -8.49 7.53
N ILE A 28 6.26 -9.13 6.41
CA ILE A 28 5.11 -8.76 5.56
C ILE A 28 3.81 -8.95 6.33
N ASN A 29 3.64 -10.08 7.01
CA ASN A 29 2.47 -10.36 7.84
C ASN A 29 2.33 -9.33 8.97
N GLY A 30 3.43 -8.90 9.58
CA GLY A 30 3.44 -7.81 10.56
C GLY A 30 3.02 -6.47 9.94
N LEU A 31 3.56 -6.12 8.78
CA LEU A 31 3.25 -4.87 8.08
C LEU A 31 1.76 -4.80 7.69
N THR A 32 1.20 -5.87 7.12
CA THR A 32 -0.21 -5.92 6.68
C THR A 32 -1.18 -6.02 7.86
N SER A 33 -0.82 -6.73 8.92
CA SER A 33 -1.71 -6.94 10.09
C SER A 33 -1.73 -5.77 11.05
N PHE A 34 -0.70 -4.93 11.08
CA PHE A 34 -0.60 -3.84 12.06
C PHE A 34 -0.64 -2.45 11.44
N SER A 35 -0.66 -2.32 10.11
CA SER A 35 -0.57 -1.02 9.45
C SER A 35 -1.54 -0.86 8.27
N VAL A 36 -1.98 0.38 8.04
CA VAL A 36 -2.70 0.81 6.83
C VAL A 36 -1.76 1.23 5.71
N VAL A 37 -0.44 1.10 5.92
CA VAL A 37 0.60 1.43 4.93
C VAL A 37 0.37 0.76 3.56
N PRO A 38 0.03 -0.54 3.46
CA PRO A 38 -0.23 -1.17 2.15
C PRO A 38 -1.36 -0.48 1.36
N LEU A 39 -2.46 -0.13 2.04
CA LEU A 39 -3.59 0.55 1.41
C LEU A 39 -3.23 1.97 0.94
N ARG A 40 -2.38 2.66 1.72
CA ARG A 40 -1.88 4.00 1.38
C ARG A 40 -0.95 3.97 0.17
N ILE A 41 -0.11 2.93 0.04
CA ILE A 41 0.75 2.73 -1.14
C ILE A 41 -0.11 2.52 -2.39
N CYS A 42 -1.13 1.65 -2.33
CA CYS A 42 -2.04 1.42 -3.46
C CYS A 42 -2.74 2.72 -3.91
N SER A 43 -3.19 3.54 -2.96
CA SER A 43 -3.85 4.82 -3.25
C SER A 43 -2.88 5.82 -3.90
N MET A 44 -1.64 5.88 -3.42
CA MET A 44 -0.59 6.72 -4.00
C MET A 44 -0.20 6.29 -5.42
N VAL A 45 -0.09 4.97 -5.65
CA VAL A 45 0.15 4.42 -7.00
C VAL A 45 -1.03 4.74 -7.93
N GLY A 46 -2.27 4.57 -7.47
CA GLY A 46 -3.46 4.92 -8.25
C GLY A 46 -3.49 6.39 -8.66
N LEU A 47 -3.10 7.29 -7.76
CA LEU A 47 -2.98 8.71 -8.04
C LEU A 47 -1.87 9.01 -9.08
N LEU A 48 -0.71 8.37 -8.95
CA LEU A 48 0.41 8.53 -9.87
C LEU A 48 0.03 8.06 -11.28
N VAL A 49 -0.61 6.90 -11.40
CA VAL A 49 -1.06 6.35 -12.69
C VAL A 49 -2.18 7.21 -13.29
N SER A 50 -3.11 7.73 -12.48
CA SER A 50 -4.14 8.66 -12.94
C SER A 50 -3.53 9.95 -13.53
N LEU A 51 -2.49 10.49 -12.89
CA LEU A 51 -1.75 11.65 -13.40
C LEU A 51 -1.07 11.35 -14.74
N LEU A 52 -0.42 10.18 -14.88
CA LEU A 52 0.18 9.73 -16.13
C LEU A 52 -0.85 9.56 -17.25
N ALA A 53 -2.03 9.02 -16.94
CA ALA A 53 -3.13 8.89 -17.89
C ALA A 53 -3.61 10.27 -18.40
N LEU A 54 -3.69 11.27 -17.51
CA LEU A 54 -4.05 12.64 -17.87
C LEU A 54 -3.00 13.30 -18.78
N LEU A 55 -1.71 13.07 -18.52
CA LEU A 55 -0.63 13.53 -19.40
C LEU A 55 -0.70 12.88 -20.79
N MET A 56 -0.95 11.56 -20.85
CA MET A 56 -1.10 10.84 -22.12
C MET A 56 -2.33 11.30 -22.92
N LEU A 57 -3.43 11.64 -22.24
CA LEU A 57 -4.61 12.22 -22.85
C LEU A 57 -4.29 13.58 -23.49
N PHE A 58 -3.60 14.46 -22.75
CA PHE A 58 -3.19 15.76 -23.29
C PHE A 58 -2.26 15.62 -24.50
N TRP A 59 -1.27 14.73 -24.40
CA TRP A 59 -0.36 14.40 -25.51
C TRP A 59 -1.13 13.92 -26.75
N SER A 60 -2.09 13.02 -26.58
CA SER A 60 -2.88 12.48 -27.69
C SER A 60 -3.71 13.56 -28.42
N ILE A 61 -4.23 14.54 -27.67
CA ILE A 61 -4.94 15.69 -28.24
C ILE A 61 -3.98 16.59 -29.01
N VAL A 62 -2.80 16.89 -28.45
CA VAL A 62 -1.76 17.70 -29.11
C VAL A 62 -1.36 17.07 -30.45
N VAL A 63 -1.03 15.77 -30.46
CA VAL A 63 -0.65 15.06 -31.69
C VAL A 63 -1.75 15.10 -32.76
N LYS A 64 -3.02 15.06 -32.35
CA LYS A 64 -4.16 15.20 -33.27
C LYS A 64 -4.24 16.59 -33.90
N ILE A 65 -3.98 17.65 -33.14
CA ILE A 65 -4.01 19.03 -33.63
C ILE A 65 -2.86 19.30 -34.61
N PHE A 66 -1.67 18.76 -34.34
CA PHE A 66 -0.49 18.91 -35.20
C PHE A 66 -0.45 17.95 -36.42
N GLY A 67 -1.55 17.22 -36.70
CA GLY A 67 -1.67 16.38 -37.88
C GLY A 67 -0.84 15.09 -37.87
N GLY A 68 -0.19 14.76 -36.75
CA GLY A 68 0.64 13.54 -36.60
C GLY A 68 -0.13 12.30 -36.14
N ALA A 69 -1.44 12.41 -35.88
CA ALA A 69 -2.23 11.31 -35.34
C ALA A 69 -2.71 10.36 -36.44
N ILE A 70 -2.54 9.05 -36.20
CA ILE A 70 -3.18 8.01 -37.00
C ILE A 70 -4.71 8.17 -36.88
N PRO A 71 -5.46 8.12 -38.01
CA PRO A 71 -6.91 8.22 -37.99
C PRO A 71 -7.54 7.21 -37.03
N GLY A 72 -8.47 7.65 -36.17
CA GLY A 72 -9.14 6.78 -35.20
C GLY A 72 -8.36 6.49 -33.92
N TRP A 73 -7.04 6.74 -33.87
CA TRP A 73 -6.22 6.47 -32.69
C TRP A 73 -6.58 7.40 -31.54
N THR A 74 -6.55 8.72 -31.73
CA THR A 74 -6.88 9.68 -30.67
C THR A 74 -8.32 9.50 -30.15
N SER A 75 -9.29 9.16 -31.01
CA SER A 75 -10.68 8.93 -30.59
C SER A 75 -10.88 7.66 -29.77
N THR A 76 -9.95 6.71 -29.84
CA THR A 76 -9.99 5.47 -29.03
C THR A 76 -9.17 5.63 -27.76
N VAL A 77 -7.94 6.12 -27.85
CA VAL A 77 -7.04 6.22 -26.67
C VAL A 77 -7.43 7.33 -25.71
N ALA A 78 -7.98 8.46 -26.18
CA ALA A 78 -8.39 9.56 -25.31
C ALA A 78 -9.48 9.14 -24.30
N PRO A 79 -10.62 8.55 -24.69
CA PRO A 79 -11.59 8.06 -23.72
C PRO A 79 -11.03 6.91 -22.86
N LEU A 80 -10.13 6.08 -23.40
CA LEU A 80 -9.49 5.01 -22.63
C LEU A 80 -8.65 5.56 -21.47
N TYR A 81 -7.81 6.56 -21.73
CA TYR A 81 -7.00 7.22 -20.69
C TYR A 81 -7.86 8.04 -19.73
N LEU A 82 -8.91 8.70 -20.22
CA LEU A 82 -9.84 9.44 -19.36
C LEU A 82 -10.55 8.52 -18.37
N LEU A 83 -11.17 7.44 -18.89
CA LEU A 83 -11.90 6.48 -18.07
C LEU A 83 -10.96 5.73 -17.14
N GLY A 84 -9.80 5.27 -17.63
CA GLY A 84 -8.80 4.60 -16.80
C GLY A 84 -8.27 5.51 -15.68
N GLY A 85 -7.95 6.77 -15.98
CA GLY A 85 -7.49 7.74 -14.98
C GLY A 85 -8.54 8.02 -13.90
N VAL A 86 -9.80 8.20 -14.30
CA VAL A 86 -10.93 8.42 -13.37
C VAL A 86 -11.20 7.19 -12.51
N GLN A 87 -11.20 5.99 -13.10
CA GLN A 87 -11.38 4.73 -12.37
C GLN A 87 -10.30 4.52 -11.30
N LEU A 88 -9.04 4.78 -11.64
CA LEU A 88 -7.91 4.67 -10.69
C LEU A 88 -7.99 5.69 -9.56
N LEU A 89 -8.46 6.91 -9.86
CA LEU A 89 -8.72 7.94 -8.85
C LEU A 89 -9.78 7.46 -7.85
N PHE A 90 -10.90 6.94 -8.33
CA PHE A 90 -11.96 6.39 -7.48
C PHE A 90 -11.48 5.19 -6.67
N LEU A 91 -10.72 4.27 -7.27
CA LEU A 91 -10.10 3.14 -6.56
C LEU A 91 -9.18 3.60 -5.43
N GLY A 92 -8.38 4.65 -5.64
CA GLY A 92 -7.54 5.23 -4.59
C GLY A 92 -8.36 5.83 -3.44
N ILE A 93 -9.43 6.56 -3.76
CA ILE A 93 -10.36 7.10 -2.74
C ILE A 93 -10.98 5.95 -1.93
N VAL A 94 -11.51 4.92 -2.60
CA VAL A 94 -12.10 3.73 -1.96
C VAL A 94 -11.07 3.03 -1.06
N GLY A 95 -9.83 2.88 -1.51
CA GLY A 95 -8.74 2.28 -0.72
C GLY A 95 -8.47 3.02 0.59
N GLU A 96 -8.44 4.36 0.55
CA GLU A 96 -8.26 5.21 1.74
C GLU A 96 -9.43 5.05 2.73
N TYR A 97 -10.67 5.00 2.23
CA TYR A 97 -11.84 4.75 3.08
C TYR A 97 -11.81 3.36 3.71
N ILE A 98 -11.44 2.32 2.97
CA ILE A 98 -11.26 0.97 3.50
C ILE A 98 -10.20 0.96 4.61
N GLY A 99 -9.10 1.72 4.45
CA GLY A 99 -8.07 1.86 5.49
C GLY A 99 -8.60 2.51 6.78
N LYS A 100 -9.45 3.52 6.66
CA LYS A 100 -10.12 4.14 7.82
C LYS A 100 -11.10 3.18 8.49
N ILE A 101 -11.94 2.50 7.71
CA ILE A 101 -12.87 1.47 8.22
C ILE A 101 -12.11 0.38 8.96
N TYR A 102 -11.01 -0.11 8.39
CA TYR A 102 -10.15 -1.10 9.04
C TYR A 102 -9.66 -0.60 10.41
N THR A 103 -9.21 0.65 10.49
CA THR A 103 -8.72 1.25 11.75
C THR A 103 -9.83 1.38 12.79
N GLU A 104 -11.04 1.75 12.37
CA GLU A 104 -12.21 1.91 13.25
C GLU A 104 -12.73 0.56 13.77
N VAL A 105 -12.89 -0.42 12.87
CA VAL A 105 -13.39 -1.76 13.20
C VAL A 105 -12.39 -2.53 14.06
N LYS A 106 -11.09 -2.23 13.95
CA LYS A 106 -10.04 -2.88 14.74
C LYS A 106 -10.21 -2.69 16.25
N LYS A 107 -10.97 -1.66 16.70
CA LYS A 107 -11.27 -1.38 18.12
C LYS A 107 -10.07 -1.57 19.05
N ARG A 108 -8.87 -1.18 18.59
CA ARG A 108 -7.64 -1.48 19.32
C ARG A 108 -7.58 -0.57 20.56
N PRO A 109 -7.57 -1.11 21.79
CA PRO A 109 -7.45 -0.29 22.98
C PRO A 109 -6.13 0.49 22.93
N ARG A 110 -6.17 1.78 23.33
CA ARG A 110 -4.98 2.67 23.26
C ARG A 110 -3.83 2.17 24.14
N TYR A 111 -4.17 1.43 25.18
CA TYR A 111 -3.24 0.82 26.11
C TYR A 111 -3.86 -0.46 26.67
N ILE A 112 -3.01 -1.39 27.08
CA ILE A 112 -3.40 -2.58 27.82
C ILE A 112 -2.84 -2.38 29.23
N ILE A 113 -3.71 -2.37 30.24
CA ILE A 113 -3.29 -2.32 31.65
C ILE A 113 -2.78 -3.71 32.00
N GLN A 114 -1.49 -3.83 32.32
CA GLN A 114 -0.91 -5.10 32.74
C GLN A 114 -1.14 -5.35 34.24
N GLU A 115 -1.01 -4.31 35.05
CA GLU A 115 -1.22 -4.37 36.50
C GLU A 115 -1.49 -2.95 37.03
N THR A 116 -2.40 -2.82 37.99
CA THR A 116 -2.67 -1.58 38.73
C THR A 116 -2.32 -1.81 40.19
N ILE A 117 -1.35 -1.04 40.69
CA ILE A 117 -0.91 -1.08 42.09
C ILE A 117 -1.16 0.31 42.68
N ASN A 118 -1.83 0.40 43.83
CA ASN A 118 -2.15 1.63 44.54
C ASN A 118 -3.02 2.67 43.80
N LEU A 119 -3.89 2.22 42.89
CA LEU A 119 -5.05 3.02 42.48
C LEU A 119 -6.23 2.57 43.34
N GLY A 120 -6.65 3.42 44.28
CA GLY A 120 -7.99 3.32 44.87
C GLY A 120 -9.04 3.52 43.79
N GLU A 121 -10.23 2.97 44.01
CA GLU A 121 -11.36 2.98 43.05
C GLU A 121 -11.56 4.30 42.29
#